data_AF-A0A1Q6WK64-F1
#
_entry.id   AF-A0A1Q6WK64-F1
#
_cell.length_a   1.000
_cell.length_b   1.000
_cell.length_c   1.000
_cell.angle_alpha   90.00
_cell.angle_beta   90.00
_cell.angle_gamma   90.00
#
_symmetry.space_group_name_H-M   'P 1'
#
loop_
_entity.id
_entity.type
_entity.pdbx_description
1 polymer ?
#
loop_
_entity_poly.entity_id
_entity_poly.type
_entity_poly.pdbx_seq_one_letter_code
_entity_poly.pdbx_strand_id
1 'polypeptide(L)'
;MTIALYARRKQWPLRAVDVTLSHSKIHAVDCAECETKEGKLDRIETAITLTGPLSPEQREQLLVIAQKCPVHRTLTSEINIRTRLV
;
A
#
# COMPACT_ATOMS: atom_id res chain seq x y z
N MET A 1 1.65 8.17 6.58
CA MET A 1 1.93 8.54 7.99
C MET A 1 2.83 7.55 8.75
N THR A 2 2.56 6.23 8.72
CA THR A 2 3.32 5.24 9.53
C THR A 2 4.82 5.20 9.23
N ILE A 3 5.20 5.24 7.95
CA ILE A 3 6.60 5.20 7.50
C ILE A 3 7.39 6.40 8.02
N ALA A 4 6.88 7.62 7.79
CA ALA A 4 7.52 8.86 8.25
C ALA A 4 7.64 8.93 9.78
N LEU A 5 6.62 8.44 10.51
CA LEU A 5 6.70 8.36 11.97
C LEU A 5 7.79 7.38 12.44
N TYR A 6 7.85 6.19 11.83
CA TYR A 6 8.84 5.17 12.16
C TYR A 6 10.27 5.66 11.89
N ALA A 7 10.51 6.23 10.72
CA ALA A 7 11.81 6.79 10.35
C ALA A 7 12.26 7.89 11.31
N ARG A 8 11.36 8.81 11.69
CA ARG A 8 11.66 9.86 12.68
C ARG A 8 12.03 9.30 14.04
N ARG A 9 11.31 8.28 14.54
CA ARG A 9 11.62 7.63 15.83
C ARG A 9 12.97 6.92 15.82
N LYS A 10 13.37 6.38 14.67
CA LYS A 10 14.68 5.74 14.47
C LYS A 10 15.79 6.72 14.07
N GLN A 11 15.47 8.02 13.95
CA GLN A 11 16.37 9.08 13.46
C GLN A 11 16.98 8.77 12.09
N TRP A 12 16.23 8.09 11.22
CA TRP A 12 16.67 7.79 9.86
C TRP A 12 16.51 9.00 8.94
N PRO A 13 17.42 9.21 7.98
CA PRO A 13 17.44 10.41 7.14
C PRO A 13 16.43 10.34 5.98
N LEU A 14 15.20 9.93 6.26
CA LEU A 14 14.11 9.93 5.30
C LEU A 14 13.58 11.36 5.13
N ARG A 15 13.70 11.90 3.92
CA ARG A 15 13.28 13.26 3.58
C ARG A 15 11.83 13.35 3.12
N ALA A 16 11.40 12.42 2.26
CA ALA A 16 10.03 12.37 1.75
C ALA A 16 9.57 10.93 1.50
N VAL A 17 8.25 10.75 1.58
CA VAL A 17 7.57 9.49 1.28
C VAL A 17 6.39 9.82 0.38
N ASP A 18 6.38 9.25 -0.81
CA ASP A 18 5.27 9.35 -1.74
C ASP A 18 4.63 7.98 -1.87
N VAL A 19 3.30 7.95 -1.80
CA VAL A 19 2.50 6.72 -1.94
C VAL A 19 1.45 6.97 -3.02
N THR A 20 1.52 6.19 -4.08
CA THR A 20 0.57 6.25 -5.20
C THR A 20 -0.27 4.99 -5.19
N LEU A 21 -1.59 5.18 -5.31
CA LEU A 21 -2.56 4.11 -5.46
C LEU A 21 -3.16 4.18 -6.86
N SER A 22 -3.11 3.07 -7.59
CA SER A 22 -3.79 2.91 -8.88
C SER A 22 -4.85 1.82 -8.77
N HIS A 23 -6.04 2.09 -9.30
CA HIS A 23 -7.13 1.13 -9.41
C HIS A 23 -7.30 0.73 -10.87
N SER A 24 -7.44 -0.57 -11.12
CA SER A 24 -7.68 -1.12 -12.44
C SER A 24 -8.59 -2.34 -12.36
N LYS A 25 -9.18 -2.73 -13.48
CA LYS A 25 -9.85 -4.03 -13.62
C LYS A 25 -8.95 -4.97 -14.41
N ILE A 26 -8.67 -6.12 -13.83
CA ILE A 26 -7.89 -7.20 -14.46
C ILE A 26 -8.77 -8.42 -14.71
N HIS A 27 -8.35 -9.33 -15.59
CA HIS A 27 -9.00 -10.64 -15.66
C HIS A 27 -8.56 -11.50 -14.48
N ALA A 28 -9.49 -12.29 -13.93
CA ALA A 28 -9.21 -13.16 -12.80
C ALA A 28 -8.10 -14.19 -13.09
N VAL A 29 -8.01 -14.65 -14.36
CA VAL A 29 -6.95 -15.55 -14.83
C VAL A 29 -5.54 -14.94 -14.76
N ASP A 30 -5.44 -13.61 -14.77
CA ASP A 30 -4.16 -12.89 -14.66
C ASP A 30 -3.73 -12.67 -13.19
N CYS A 31 -4.54 -13.14 -12.23
CA CYS A 31 -4.22 -13.11 -10.81
C CYS A 31 -4.02 -14.53 -10.27
N ALA A 32 -2.77 -15.00 -10.28
CA ALA A 32 -2.41 -16.33 -9.78
C ALA A 32 -2.83 -16.55 -8.31
N GLU A 33 -2.71 -15.51 -7.49
CA GLU A 33 -2.92 -15.54 -6.04
C GLU A 33 -4.38 -15.28 -5.61
N CYS A 34 -5.26 -14.89 -6.53
CA CYS A 34 -6.66 -14.57 -6.20
C CYS A 34 -7.53 -15.84 -6.12
N GLU A 35 -8.47 -15.90 -5.16
CA GLU A 35 -9.42 -17.02 -5.03
C GLU A 35 -10.42 -17.06 -6.20
N THR A 36 -10.91 -15.91 -6.63
CA THR A 36 -11.77 -15.80 -7.81
C THR A 36 -10.97 -16.11 -9.07
N LYS A 37 -11.39 -17.12 -9.83
CA LYS A 37 -10.69 -17.59 -11.04
C LYS A 37 -11.33 -17.20 -12.36
N GLU A 38 -12.57 -16.69 -12.33
CA GLU A 38 -13.31 -16.27 -13.53
C GLU A 38 -13.84 -14.84 -13.38
N GLY A 39 -14.03 -14.15 -14.51
CA GLY A 39 -14.52 -12.78 -14.56
C GLY A 39 -13.43 -11.71 -14.42
N LYS A 40 -13.83 -10.52 -13.95
CA LYS A 40 -12.92 -9.37 -13.74
C LYS A 40 -12.79 -9.05 -12.26
N LEU A 41 -11.57 -8.72 -11.84
CA LEU A 41 -11.23 -8.33 -10.48
C LEU A 41 -10.84 -6.86 -10.43
N ASP A 42 -11.25 -6.19 -9.36
CA ASP A 42 -10.72 -4.88 -9.02
C ASP A 42 -9.34 -5.07 -8.38
N ARG A 43 -8.29 -4.55 -9.03
CA ARG A 43 -6.92 -4.54 -8.53
C ARG A 43 -6.59 -3.13 -8.04
N ILE A 44 -6.03 -3.05 -6.85
CA ILE A 44 -5.42 -1.83 -6.33
C ILE A 44 -3.93 -2.08 -6.17
N GLU A 45 -3.11 -1.30 -6.88
CA GLU A 45 -1.66 -1.35 -6.75
C GLU A 45 -1.17 -0.17 -5.93
N THR A 46 -0.20 -0.42 -5.06
CA THR A 46 0.42 0.62 -4.23
C THR A 46 1.90 0.72 -4.59
N ALA A 47 2.31 1.89 -5.07
CA ALA A 47 3.71 2.21 -5.30
C ALA A 47 4.23 3.17 -4.22
N ILE A 48 5.42 2.91 -3.69
CA ILE A 48 6.00 3.69 -2.60
C ILE A 48 7.39 4.18 -3.00
N THR A 49 7.58 5.49 -2.95
CA THR A 49 8.86 6.13 -3.21
C THR A 49 9.42 6.70 -1.91
N LEU A 50 10.66 6.32 -1.59
CA LEU A 50 11.39 6.77 -0.40
C LEU A 50 12.58 7.62 -0.83
N THR A 51 12.57 8.89 -0.42
CA THR A 51 13.59 9.87 -0.76
C THR A 51 14.44 10.19 0.45
N GLY A 52 15.76 10.04 0.34
CA GLY A 52 16.72 10.27 1.43
C GLY A 52 17.96 9.37 1.33
N PRO A 53 19.07 9.69 2.01
CA PRO A 53 20.27 8.85 2.07
C PRO A 53 20.05 7.65 3.01
N LEU A 54 19.14 6.76 2.61
CA LEU A 54 18.80 5.55 3.35
C LEU A 54 19.66 4.37 2.88
N SER A 55 20.13 3.56 3.82
CA SER A 55 20.77 2.28 3.49
C SER A 55 19.76 1.29 2.89
N PRO A 56 20.22 0.25 2.17
CA PRO A 56 19.34 -0.81 1.68
C PRO A 56 18.47 -1.43 2.78
N GLU A 57 19.06 -1.70 3.94
CA GLU A 57 18.38 -2.31 5.09
C GLU A 57 17.29 -1.38 5.66
N GLN A 58 17.58 -0.07 5.71
CA GLN A 58 16.59 0.92 6.11
C GLN A 58 15.40 0.97 5.13
N ARG A 59 15.67 0.89 3.81
CA ARG A 59 14.61 0.87 2.79
C ARG A 59 13.73 -0.37 2.92
N GLU A 60 14.32 -1.55 3.10
CA GLU A 60 13.56 -2.79 3.32
C GLU A 60 12.70 -2.73 4.57
N GLN A 61 13.25 -2.24 5.69
CA GLN A 61 12.49 -2.08 6.93
C GLN A 61 11.33 -1.08 6.76
N LEU A 62 11.56 0.04 6.08
CA LEU A 62 10.48 1.00 5.79
C LEU A 62 9.40 0.40 4.89
N LEU A 63 9.75 -0.47 3.95
CA LEU A 63 8.79 -1.20 3.11
C LEU A 63 7.93 -2.16 3.94
N VAL A 64 8.52 -2.89 4.88
CA VAL A 64 7.75 -3.75 5.81
C VAL A 64 6.79 -2.92 6.67
N ILE A 65 7.22 -1.73 7.12
CA ILE A 65 6.36 -0.80 7.85
C ILE A 65 5.26 -0.21 6.96
N ALA A 66 5.50 -0.06 5.67
CA ALA A 66 4.53 0.47 4.73
C ALA A 66 3.28 -0.41 4.59
N GLN A 67 3.44 -1.73 4.65
CA GLN A 67 2.33 -2.68 4.64
C GLN A 67 1.44 -2.56 5.90
N LYS A 68 1.92 -1.88 6.94
CA LYS A 68 1.15 -1.58 8.15
C LYS A 68 0.48 -0.21 8.09
N CYS A 69 0.42 0.43 6.92
CA CYS A 69 -0.22 1.74 6.79
C CYS A 69 -1.75 1.63 6.96
N PRO A 70 -2.40 2.63 7.59
CA PRO A 70 -3.85 2.61 7.82
C PRO A 70 -4.67 2.37 6.55
N VAL A 71 -4.25 2.95 5.42
CA VAL A 71 -4.96 2.79 4.14
C VAL A 71 -4.89 1.35 3.65
N HIS A 72 -3.71 0.71 3.68
CA HIS A 72 -3.59 -0.70 3.32
C HIS A 72 -4.48 -1.57 4.22
N ARG A 73 -4.51 -1.31 5.54
CA ARG A 73 -5.40 -2.02 6.46
C ARG A 73 -6.88 -1.81 6.13
N THR A 74 -7.29 -0.60 5.76
CA THR A 74 -8.67 -0.33 5.33
C THR A 74 -9.03 -1.09 4.06
N LEU A 75 -8.10 -1.21 3.12
CA LEU A 75 -8.33 -1.89 1.84
C LEU A 75 -8.27 -3.43 1.93
N THR A 76 -7.66 -3.98 2.98
CA THR A 76 -7.54 -5.44 3.19
C THR A 76 -8.42 -5.98 4.30
N SER A 77 -9.12 -5.12 5.06
CA SER A 77 -10.14 -5.54 6.03
C SER A 77 -11.49 -5.81 5.36
N GLU A 78 -12.46 -6.31 6.13
CA GLU A 78 -13.85 -6.29 5.70
C GLU A 78 -14.32 -4.84 5.46
N ILE A 79 -14.87 -4.58 4.27
CA ILE A 79 -15.31 -3.23 3.86
C ILE A 79 -16.83 -3.21 3.69
N ASN A 80 -17.51 -2.38 4.48
CA ASN A 80 -18.94 -2.09 4.30
C ASN A 80 -19.11 -0.72 3.64
N ILE A 81 -19.35 -0.69 2.32
CA ILE A 81 -19.59 0.55 1.57
C ILE A 81 -21.09 0.87 1.59
N ARG A 82 -21.46 2.07 2.06
CA ARG A 82 -22.84 2.57 2.07
C ARG A 82 -22.97 3.79 1.17
N THR A 83 -23.97 3.78 0.30
CA THR A 83 -24.27 4.87 -0.64
C THR A 83 -25.69 5.39 -0.38
N ARG A 84 -25.88 6.71 -0.37
CA ARG A 84 -27.19 7.35 -0.28
C ARG A 84 -27.27 8.53 -1.24
N LEU A 85 -28.42 8.69 -1.89
CA LEU A 85 -28.77 9.88 -2.66
C LEU A 85 -29.21 11.00 -1.70
N VAL A 86 -28.61 12.18 -1.83
CA VAL A 86 -28.94 13.39 -1.06
C VAL A 86 -29.64 14.41 -1.93
#